data_AF-A0A9D5KI17-F1
#
_entry.id   AF-A0A9D5KI17-F1
#
_cell.length_a   1.000
_cell.length_b   1.000
_cell.length_c   1.000
_cell.angle_alpha   90.00
_cell.angle_beta   90.00
_cell.angle_gamma   90.00
#
_symmetry.space_group_name_H-M   'P 1'
#
loop_
_entity.id
_entity.type
_entity.pdbx_description
1 polymer ?
#
loop_
_entity_poly.entity_id
_entity_poly.type
_entity_poly.pdbx_seq_one_letter_code
_entity_poly.pdbx_strand_id
1 'polypeptide(L)'
;GILWYQGESNCIKGDLNIYIDKASALVQSWRTAFKQQDLSFYYVQLTPFSYTKYFSHSHENLTVESLPRFMEAQRACLDIIPKSGMVVISDINGLEGGLHPPQKRDLGYRLSLWALAKDYGKKNLVYSGPIYKSMKV
;
A
#
# COMPACT_ATOMS: atom_id res chain seq x y z
N GLY A 1 -11.71 -7.19 -9.41
CA GLY A 1 -10.72 -7.08 -8.32
C GLY A 1 -11.12 -5.96 -7.38
N ILE A 2 -10.25 -5.64 -6.43
CA ILE A 2 -10.44 -4.60 -5.41
C ILE A 2 -9.30 -3.59 -5.55
N LEU A 3 -9.63 -2.30 -5.49
CA LEU A 3 -8.67 -1.20 -5.38
C LEU A 3 -8.73 -0.62 -3.97
N TRP A 4 -7.60 -0.50 -3.28
CA TRP A 4 -7.55 -0.13 -1.87
C TRP A 4 -6.46 0.90 -1.57
N TYR A 5 -6.85 2.04 -1.01
CA TYR A 5 -5.88 3.02 -0.52
C TYR A 5 -6.26 3.42 0.89
N GLN A 6 -5.54 2.87 1.85
CA GLN A 6 -5.75 3.08 3.28
C GLN A 6 -4.45 2.75 4.02
N GLY A 7 -4.28 3.35 5.20
CA GLY A 7 -3.28 2.95 6.18
C GLY A 7 -2.89 4.09 7.11
N GLU A 8 -3.25 5.32 6.77
CA GLU A 8 -2.89 6.54 7.50
C GLU A 8 -3.29 6.45 8.97
N SER A 9 -4.54 6.07 9.25
CA SER A 9 -5.00 5.91 10.63
C SER A 9 -4.34 4.75 11.36
N ASN A 10 -3.98 3.67 10.68
CA ASN A 10 -3.25 2.55 11.30
C ASN A 10 -1.82 2.96 11.66
N CYS A 11 -1.15 3.70 10.76
CA CYS A 11 0.15 4.29 11.02
C CYS A 11 0.11 5.23 12.23
N ILE A 12 -0.89 6.12 12.28
CA ILE A 12 -1.09 7.07 13.39
C ILE A 12 -1.35 6.34 14.72
N LYS A 13 -2.17 5.29 14.71
CA LYS A 13 -2.53 4.51 15.91
C LYS A 13 -1.45 3.54 16.39
N GLY A 14 -0.36 3.37 15.63
CA GLY A 14 0.70 2.42 15.98
C GLY A 14 0.37 0.95 15.70
N ASP A 15 -0.52 0.68 14.75
CA ASP A 15 -0.94 -0.69 14.38
C ASP A 15 0.13 -1.49 13.60
N LEU A 16 1.39 -1.02 13.57
CA LEU A 16 2.46 -1.56 12.74
C LEU A 16 2.61 -3.07 12.86
N ASN A 17 2.63 -3.60 14.09
CA ASN A 17 2.89 -5.01 14.37
C ASN A 17 1.74 -5.94 13.94
N ILE A 18 0.54 -5.40 13.69
CA ILE A 18 -0.67 -6.18 13.38
C ILE A 18 -1.27 -5.82 12.02
N TYR A 19 -0.67 -4.88 11.29
CA TYR A 19 -1.23 -4.39 10.03
C TYR A 19 -1.29 -5.47 8.95
N ILE A 20 -0.25 -6.32 8.84
CA ILE A 20 -0.20 -7.40 7.86
C ILE A 20 -1.33 -8.41 8.10
N ASP A 21 -1.56 -8.77 9.37
CA ASP A 21 -2.65 -9.67 9.77
C ASP A 21 -4.01 -9.06 9.47
N LYS A 22 -4.20 -7.77 9.80
CA LYS A 22 -5.44 -7.03 9.50
C LYS A 22 -5.69 -6.97 7.99
N ALA A 23 -4.68 -6.67 7.18
CA ALA A 23 -4.80 -6.61 5.73
C ALA A 23 -5.13 -7.98 5.14
N SER A 24 -4.46 -9.04 5.61
CA SER A 24 -4.72 -10.41 5.18
C SER A 24 -6.13 -10.88 5.54
N ALA A 25 -6.58 -10.59 6.77
CA ALA A 25 -7.93 -10.88 7.22
C ALA A 25 -8.98 -10.13 6.38
N LEU A 26 -8.78 -8.84 6.12
CA LEU A 26 -9.67 -8.03 5.28
C LEU A 26 -9.84 -8.62 3.88
N VAL A 27 -8.73 -8.95 3.22
CA VAL A 27 -8.74 -9.54 1.88
C VAL A 27 -9.45 -10.90 1.89
N GLN A 28 -9.16 -11.75 2.88
CA GLN A 28 -9.82 -13.05 2.99
C GLN A 28 -11.33 -12.92 3.25
N SER A 29 -11.73 -11.97 4.10
CA SER A 29 -13.14 -11.67 4.36
C SER A 29 -13.86 -11.24 3.09
N TRP A 30 -13.27 -10.35 2.28
CA TRP A 30 -13.88 -9.95 1.01
C TRP A 30 -13.95 -11.08 -0.01
N ARG A 31 -12.88 -11.88 -0.16
CA ARG A 31 -12.88 -13.07 -1.02
C ARG A 31 -14.00 -14.04 -0.67
N THR A 32 -14.23 -14.22 0.63
CA THR A 32 -15.32 -15.05 1.14
C THR A 32 -16.69 -14.43 0.86
N ALA A 33 -16.88 -13.16 1.22
CA ALA A 33 -18.15 -12.45 1.05
C ALA A 33 -18.60 -12.39 -0.41
N PHE A 34 -17.66 -12.13 -1.33
CA PHE A 34 -17.94 -12.10 -2.76
C PHE A 34 -17.93 -13.47 -3.43
N LYS A 35 -17.62 -14.55 -2.69
CA LYS A 35 -17.48 -15.92 -3.22
C LYS A 35 -16.46 -16.01 -4.36
N GLN A 36 -15.37 -15.25 -4.27
CA GLN A 36 -14.29 -15.20 -5.25
C GLN A 36 -12.95 -15.30 -4.54
N GLN A 37 -12.42 -16.52 -4.37
CA GLN A 37 -11.19 -16.77 -3.62
C GLN A 37 -9.93 -16.25 -4.33
N ASP A 38 -10.00 -16.06 -5.64
CA ASP A 38 -8.90 -15.53 -6.46
C ASP A 38 -9.13 -14.05 -6.82
N LEU A 39 -10.00 -13.34 -6.09
CA LEU A 39 -10.23 -11.92 -6.34
C LEU A 39 -8.93 -11.12 -6.14
N SER A 40 -8.48 -10.45 -7.20
CA SER A 40 -7.27 -9.64 -7.20
C SER A 40 -7.40 -8.43 -6.28
N PHE A 41 -6.33 -8.09 -5.55
CA PHE A 41 -6.29 -7.01 -4.56
C PHE A 41 -5.12 -6.05 -4.83
N TYR A 42 -5.41 -4.87 -5.36
CA TYR A 42 -4.40 -3.86 -5.66
C TYR A 42 -4.51 -2.69 -4.71
N TYR A 43 -3.40 -2.34 -4.08
CA TYR A 43 -3.38 -1.30 -3.06
C TYR A 43 -2.28 -0.28 -3.26
N VAL A 44 -2.37 0.83 -2.54
CA VAL A 44 -1.45 1.96 -2.65
C VAL A 44 -0.64 2.08 -1.36
N GLN A 45 0.68 2.14 -1.50
CA GLN A 45 1.58 2.47 -0.39
C GLN A 45 1.33 3.91 0.06
N LEU A 46 1.42 4.19 1.35
CA LEU A 46 1.20 5.54 1.86
C LEU A 46 2.13 6.55 1.17
N THR A 47 1.65 7.78 1.03
CA THR A 47 2.47 8.88 0.54
C THR A 47 3.51 9.27 1.60
N PRO A 48 4.69 9.79 1.20
CA PRO A 48 5.56 10.53 2.10
C PRO A 48 4.76 11.64 2.80
N PHE A 49 4.83 11.68 4.13
CA PHE A 49 4.18 12.68 4.97
C PHE A 49 4.80 12.67 6.37
N SER A 50 4.98 13.84 7.00
CA SER A 50 5.56 13.92 8.35
C SER A 50 4.48 13.72 9.43
N TYR A 51 4.05 12.47 9.66
CA TYR A 51 3.01 12.18 10.66
C TYR A 51 3.36 12.70 12.06
N THR A 52 4.62 12.60 12.47
CA THR A 52 5.09 13.12 13.77
C THR A 52 4.85 14.61 13.91
N LYS A 53 5.18 15.41 12.89
CA LYS A 53 4.99 16.87 12.90
C LYS A 53 3.52 17.26 13.13
N TYR A 54 2.59 16.50 12.57
CA TYR A 54 1.17 16.87 12.57
C TYR A 54 0.32 16.14 13.61
N PHE A 55 0.75 14.99 14.13
CA PHE A 55 -0.09 14.15 14.98
C PHE A 55 0.55 13.74 16.33
N SER A 56 1.83 13.99 16.58
CA SER A 56 2.51 13.59 17.83
C SER A 56 1.87 14.17 19.10
N HIS A 57 1.24 15.34 19.02
CA HIS A 57 0.51 15.97 20.14
C HIS A 57 -0.63 15.13 20.73
N SER A 58 -1.09 14.10 20.01
CA SER A 58 -2.21 13.24 20.42
C SER A 58 -1.87 11.75 20.29
N HIS A 59 -0.64 11.42 19.90
CA HIS A 59 -0.19 10.06 19.63
C HIS A 59 1.28 9.92 20.07
N GLU A 60 1.49 9.66 21.36
CA GLU A 60 2.82 9.65 22.01
C GLU A 60 3.78 8.61 21.41
N ASN A 61 3.26 7.52 20.83
CA ASN A 61 4.06 6.45 20.24
C ASN A 61 4.46 6.71 18.78
N LEU A 62 4.09 7.86 18.21
CA LEU A 62 4.38 8.19 16.83
C LEU A 62 5.80 8.74 16.71
N THR A 63 6.65 8.06 15.96
CA THR A 63 8.05 8.43 15.74
C THR A 63 8.32 8.69 14.26
N VAL A 64 9.49 9.28 13.95
CA VAL A 64 9.89 9.55 12.57
C VAL A 64 10.04 8.26 11.77
N GLU A 65 10.29 7.13 12.43
CA GLU A 65 10.33 5.80 11.82
C GLU A 65 8.96 5.17 11.60
N SER A 66 7.86 5.69 12.16
CA SER A 66 6.55 5.05 12.07
C SER A 66 6.10 4.88 10.62
N LEU A 67 6.21 5.92 9.78
CA LEU A 67 5.83 5.85 8.37
C LEU A 67 6.71 4.87 7.56
N PRO A 68 8.06 4.96 7.54
CA PRO A 68 8.86 4.03 6.75
C PRO A 68 8.69 2.58 7.22
N ARG A 69 8.54 2.32 8.53
CA ARG A 69 8.22 0.97 9.03
C ARG A 69 6.84 0.51 8.54
N PHE A 70 5.85 1.40 8.53
CA PHE A 70 4.52 1.08 8.04
C PHE A 70 4.50 0.82 6.52
N MET A 71 5.27 1.58 5.75
CA MET A 71 5.48 1.34 4.31
C MET A 71 6.14 -0.01 4.06
N GLU A 72 7.07 -0.46 4.92
CA GLU A 72 7.65 -1.81 4.86
C GLU A 72 6.63 -2.90 5.20
N ALA A 73 5.76 -2.67 6.19
CA ALA A 73 4.64 -3.57 6.46
C ALA A 73 3.66 -3.65 5.27
N GLN A 74 3.35 -2.53 4.63
CA GLN A 74 2.59 -2.50 3.38
C GLN A 74 3.30 -3.25 2.26
N ARG A 75 4.63 -3.14 2.14
CA ARG A 75 5.42 -3.91 1.17
C ARG A 75 5.34 -5.41 1.48
N ALA A 76 5.43 -5.82 2.74
CA ALA A 76 5.34 -7.21 3.16
C ALA A 76 4.00 -7.88 2.84
N CYS A 77 2.91 -7.12 2.76
CA CYS A 77 1.64 -7.64 2.28
C CYS A 77 1.72 -8.22 0.84
N LEU A 78 2.65 -7.78 -0.01
CA LEU A 78 2.84 -8.37 -1.35
C LEU A 78 3.25 -9.84 -1.30
N ASP A 79 4.08 -10.21 -0.32
CA ASP A 79 4.60 -11.58 -0.20
C ASP A 79 3.57 -12.51 0.45
N ILE A 80 2.71 -11.93 1.31
CA ILE A 80 1.73 -12.68 2.11
C ILE A 80 0.39 -12.84 1.39
N ILE A 81 -0.08 -11.83 0.64
CA ILE A 81 -1.40 -11.81 0.04
C ILE A 81 -1.31 -12.25 -1.43
N PRO A 82 -1.82 -13.44 -1.81
CA PRO A 82 -1.80 -13.90 -3.20
C PRO A 82 -2.63 -12.99 -4.11
N LYS A 83 -2.32 -12.95 -5.41
CA LYS A 83 -2.99 -12.08 -6.41
C LYS A 83 -3.12 -10.62 -5.93
N SER A 84 -2.06 -10.12 -5.29
CA SER A 84 -1.96 -8.73 -4.87
C SER A 84 -0.98 -7.92 -5.73
N GLY A 85 -1.05 -6.60 -5.59
CA GLY A 85 -0.14 -5.65 -6.23
C GLY A 85 -0.13 -4.34 -5.47
N MET A 86 1.02 -3.68 -5.45
CA MET A 86 1.23 -2.45 -4.68
C MET A 86 1.68 -1.34 -5.62
N VAL A 87 0.98 -0.21 -5.55
CA VAL A 87 1.34 1.01 -6.24
C VAL A 87 2.13 1.90 -5.27
N VAL A 88 3.35 2.24 -5.66
CA VAL A 88 4.18 3.23 -4.98
C VAL A 88 3.85 4.61 -5.55
N ILE A 89 3.76 5.61 -4.68
CA ILE A 89 3.40 7.01 -5.03
C ILE A 89 4.33 8.04 -4.38
N SER A 90 5.52 7.62 -3.93
CA SER A 90 6.48 8.51 -3.26
C SER A 90 6.99 9.64 -4.15
N ASP A 91 6.94 9.46 -5.47
CA ASP A 91 7.40 10.40 -6.48
C ASP A 91 6.34 11.46 -6.87
N ILE A 92 5.05 11.25 -6.57
CA ILE A 92 3.99 12.15 -7.07
C ILE A 92 3.51 13.21 -6.06
N ASN A 93 3.78 13.04 -4.76
CA ASN A 93 3.29 13.98 -3.72
C ASN A 93 4.42 14.73 -2.98
N GLY A 94 5.66 14.24 -3.03
CA GLY A 94 6.79 14.84 -2.29
C GLY A 94 6.57 14.91 -0.76
N LEU A 95 7.57 15.41 -0.02
CA LEU A 95 7.46 15.60 1.43
C LEU A 95 6.70 16.87 1.84
N GLU A 96 6.65 17.86 0.95
CA GLU A 96 5.89 19.10 1.15
C GLU A 96 4.41 18.92 0.77
N GLY A 97 4.06 17.79 0.16
CA GLY A 97 2.68 17.42 -0.12
C GLY A 97 1.87 17.20 1.14
N GLY A 98 0.58 17.52 1.06
CA GLY A 98 -0.37 17.18 2.13
C GLY A 98 -0.57 15.66 2.25
N LEU A 99 -1.16 15.23 3.36
CA LEU A 99 -1.53 13.82 3.61
C LEU A 99 -2.43 13.24 2.50
N HIS A 100 -3.12 14.09 1.74
CA HIS A 100 -4.00 13.70 0.64
C HIS A 100 -3.39 14.12 -0.71
N PRO A 101 -2.74 13.20 -1.45
CA PRO A 101 -2.08 13.55 -2.71
C PRO A 101 -3.10 14.02 -3.76
N PRO A 102 -2.92 15.19 -4.39
CA PRO A 102 -3.88 15.70 -5.38
C PRO A 102 -3.80 14.96 -6.73
N GLN A 103 -2.67 14.34 -7.07
CA GLN A 103 -2.45 13.58 -8.32
C GLN A 103 -3.16 12.22 -8.32
N LYS A 104 -4.49 12.20 -8.10
CA LYS A 104 -5.30 10.96 -8.08
C LYS A 104 -5.32 10.23 -9.43
N ARG A 105 -5.16 10.97 -10.54
CA ARG A 105 -5.12 10.39 -11.88
C ARG A 105 -3.94 9.44 -12.06
N ASP A 106 -2.75 9.83 -11.64
CA ASP A 106 -1.54 9.02 -11.82
C ASP A 106 -1.56 7.77 -10.93
N LEU A 107 -2.07 7.92 -9.71
CA LEU A 107 -2.34 6.80 -8.82
C LEU A 107 -3.32 5.80 -9.46
N GLY A 108 -4.47 6.28 -9.96
CA GLY A 108 -5.47 5.44 -10.62
C GLY A 108 -4.95 4.76 -11.88
N TYR A 109 -4.13 5.48 -12.66
CA TYR A 109 -3.45 4.92 -13.83
C TYR A 109 -2.52 3.77 -13.43
N ARG A 110 -1.68 3.93 -12.40
CA ARG A 110 -0.80 2.85 -11.90
C ARG A 110 -1.58 1.63 -11.40
N LEU A 111 -2.70 1.82 -10.71
CA LEU A 111 -3.60 0.72 -10.33
C LEU A 111 -4.17 0.00 -11.57
N SER A 112 -4.55 0.77 -12.61
CA SER A 112 -5.05 0.19 -13.86
C SER A 112 -3.99 -0.66 -14.57
N LEU A 113 -2.72 -0.28 -14.53
CA LEU A 113 -1.62 -1.05 -15.13
C LEU A 113 -1.45 -2.41 -14.45
N TRP A 114 -1.56 -2.48 -13.12
CA TRP A 114 -1.57 -3.75 -12.39
C TRP A 114 -2.69 -4.67 -12.87
N ALA A 115 -3.92 -4.17 -12.93
CA ALA A 115 -5.06 -4.94 -13.41
C ALA A 115 -4.85 -5.38 -14.87
N LEU A 116 -4.45 -4.47 -15.76
CA LEU A 116 -4.22 -4.80 -17.18
C LEU A 116 -3.19 -5.92 -17.37
N ALA A 117 -2.09 -5.88 -16.62
CA ALA A 117 -1.04 -6.88 -16.71
C ALA A 117 -1.42 -8.23 -16.10
N LYS A 118 -2.08 -8.23 -14.94
CA LYS A 118 -2.31 -9.44 -14.14
C LYS A 118 -3.66 -10.10 -14.40
N ASP A 119 -4.68 -9.33 -14.76
CA ASP A 119 -6.05 -9.82 -14.92
C ASP A 119 -6.53 -9.79 -16.38
N TYR A 120 -6.05 -8.85 -17.22
CA TYR A 120 -6.53 -8.67 -18.60
C TYR A 120 -5.54 -9.12 -19.69
N GLY A 121 -4.46 -9.81 -19.30
CA GLY A 121 -3.54 -10.45 -20.24
C GLY A 121 -2.70 -9.48 -21.09
N LYS A 122 -2.57 -8.21 -20.70
CA LYS A 122 -1.71 -7.26 -21.40
C LYS A 122 -0.25 -7.48 -21.01
N LYS A 123 0.54 -8.06 -21.92
CA LYS A 123 1.94 -8.47 -21.64
C LYS A 123 2.99 -7.38 -21.88
N ASN A 124 2.69 -6.38 -22.71
CA ASN A 124 3.67 -5.37 -23.17
C ASN A 124 3.47 -4.02 -22.47
N LEU A 125 3.49 -4.03 -21.13
CA LEU A 125 3.41 -2.80 -20.33
C LEU A 125 4.19 -2.94 -19.02
N VAL A 126 4.68 -1.81 -18.50
CA VAL A 126 5.35 -1.74 -17.20
C VAL A 126 4.29 -1.41 -16.15
N TYR A 127 4.01 -2.33 -15.24
CA TYR A 127 2.99 -2.14 -14.20
C TYR A 127 3.56 -2.02 -12.78
N SER A 128 4.81 -2.40 -12.57
CA SER A 128 5.46 -2.40 -11.26
C SER A 128 6.88 -1.83 -11.35
N GLY A 129 7.31 -1.18 -10.27
CA GLY A 129 8.73 -0.90 -10.04
C GLY A 129 9.51 -2.16 -9.64
N PRO A 130 10.84 -2.02 -9.45
CA PRO A 130 11.70 -3.11 -9.00
C PRO A 130 11.30 -3.59 -7.61
N ILE A 131 11.43 -4.90 -7.39
CA ILE A 131 11.24 -5.54 -6.08
C ILE A 131 12.61 -6.05 -5.61
N TYR A 132 12.93 -5.80 -4.35
CA TYR A 132 14.15 -6.29 -3.73
C TYR A 132 14.23 -7.82 -3.85
N LYS A 133 15.38 -8.33 -4.31
CA LYS A 133 15.60 -9.76 -4.51
C LYS A 133 16.51 -10.35 -3.43
N SER A 134 17.70 -9.76 -3.24
CA SER A 134 18.68 -10.21 -2.25
C SER A 134 19.83 -9.22 -2.13
N MET A 135 20.61 -9.36 -1.06
CA MET A 135 21.89 -8.68 -0.81
C MET A 135 22.88 -9.73 -0.32
N LYS A 136 24.11 -9.68 -0.80
CA LYS A 136 25.23 -10.51 -0.32
C LYS A 136 26.31 -9.56 0.18
N VAL A 137 26.77 -9.80 1.40
CA VAL A 137 27.87 -9.08 2.06
C VAL A 137 29.12 -9.94 2.01
#